data_AF-A0A7W0XW42-F1
#
_entry.id   AF-A0A7W0XW42-F1
#
_cell.length_a   1.000
_cell.length_b   1.000
_cell.length_c   1.000
_cell.angle_alpha   90.00
_cell.angle_beta   90.00
_cell.angle_gamma   90.00
#
_symmetry.space_group_name_H-M   'P 1'
#
loop_
_entity.id
_entity.type
_entity.pdbx_description
1 polymer ?
#
loop_
_entity_poly.entity_id
_entity_poly.type
_entity_poly.pdbx_seq_one_letter_code
_entity_poly.pdbx_strand_id
1 'polypeptide(L)' 'MAIGADLQRAGFADIRVVDRPAWQEAELALWTAAAALEPGSDPAMLALKEEAEQFLPLAHSLHRVLVVAAAP' A
#
# COMPACT_ATOMS: atom_id res chain seq x y z
N MET A 1 14.63 -8.46 1.73
CA MET A 1 15.17 -7.36 2.57
C MET A 1 14.19 -7.13 3.71
N ALA A 2 14.68 -7.04 4.95
CA ALA A 2 13.83 -6.78 6.10
C ALA A 2 14.09 -5.34 6.57
N ILE A 3 13.09 -4.46 6.40
CA ILE A 3 13.20 -3.00 6.64
C ILE A 3 13.80 -2.64 8.00
N GLY A 4 13.53 -3.43 9.05
CA GLY A 4 14.12 -3.22 10.37
C GLY A 4 15.65 -3.38 10.39
N ALA A 5 16.17 -4.39 9.70
CA ALA A 5 17.62 -4.59 9.58
C ALA A 5 18.28 -3.52 8.69
N ASP A 6 17.57 -3.02 7.68
CA ASP A 6 18.02 -1.90 6.86
C ASP A 6 18.15 -0.61 7.68
N LEU A 7 17.14 -0.30 8.50
CA LEU A 7 17.14 0.86 9.39
C LEU A 7 18.21 0.77 10.48
N GLN A 8 18.42 -0.43 11.05
CA GLN A 8 19.47 -0.65 12.03
C GLN A 8 20.86 -0.40 11.42
N ARG A 9 21.11 -0.90 10.19
CA ARG A 9 22.34 -0.62 9.45
C ARG A 9 22.51 0.86 9.10
N ALA A 10 21.41 1.58 8.92
CA ALA A 10 21.42 3.02 8.70
C ALA A 10 21.62 3.84 10.00
N GLY A 11 21.76 3.19 11.17
CA GLY A 11 22.08 3.85 12.44
C GLY A 11 20.87 4.26 13.28
N PHE A 12 19.66 3.87 12.88
CA PHE A 12 18.46 4.13 13.69
C PHE A 12 18.37 3.18 14.90
N ALA A 13 17.80 3.70 15.99
CA ALA A 13 17.52 2.97 17.22
C ALA A 13 16.00 2.84 17.47
N ASP A 14 15.61 2.10 18.50
CA ASP A 14 14.22 1.91 18.94
C ASP A 14 13.25 1.51 17.80
N ILE A 15 13.74 0.66 16.90
CA ILE A 15 13.03 0.26 15.69
C ILE A 15 11.87 -0.67 16.04
N ARG A 16 10.65 -0.24 15.73
CA ARG A 16 9.45 -1.05 15.83
C ARG A 16 8.77 -1.13 14.46
N VAL A 17 8.73 -2.35 13.92
CA VAL A 17 7.98 -2.68 12.70
C VAL A 17 6.67 -3.32 13.12
N VAL A 18 5.55 -2.79 12.65
CA VAL A 18 4.23 -3.36 12.93
C VAL A 18 3.47 -3.57 11.64
N ASP A 19 3.00 -4.79 11.43
CA ASP A 19 2.18 -5.12 10.28
C ASP A 19 0.83 -4.37 10.35
N ARG A 20 0.31 -4.06 9.17
CA ARG A 20 -0.98 -3.37 8.99
C ARG A 20 -1.84 -4.11 7.95
N PRO A 21 -2.21 -5.38 8.20
CA PRO A 21 -3.02 -6.16 7.25
C PRO A 21 -4.35 -5.47 6.92
N ALA A 22 -4.99 -4.85 7.93
CA ALA A 22 -6.23 -4.10 7.74
C ALA A 22 -6.10 -2.90 6.76
N TRP A 23 -4.90 -2.32 6.61
CA TRP A 23 -4.69 -1.26 5.61
C TRP A 23 -4.67 -1.82 4.20
N GLN A 24 -4.04 -2.99 4.01
CA GLN A 24 -4.05 -3.68 2.73
C GLN A 24 -5.46 -4.15 2.37
N GLU A 25 -6.23 -4.64 3.33
CA GLU A 25 -7.63 -5.02 3.13
C GLU A 25 -8.51 -3.82 2.72
N ALA A 26 -8.36 -2.68 3.40
CA ALA A 26 -9.11 -1.46 3.07
C ALA A 26 -8.73 -0.93 1.67
N GLU A 27 -7.44 -0.95 1.33
CA GLU A 27 -6.94 -0.58 0.02
C GLU A 27 -7.47 -1.51 -1.08
N LEU A 28 -7.43 -2.83 -0.86
CA LEU A 28 -8.01 -3.83 -1.77
C LEU A 28 -9.51 -3.62 -1.99
N ALA A 29 -10.25 -3.34 -0.93
CA ALA A 29 -11.69 -3.06 -1.03
C ALA A 29 -11.98 -1.81 -1.88
N LEU A 30 -11.21 -0.74 -1.68
CA LEU A 30 -11.31 0.49 -2.48
C LEU A 30 -11.03 0.21 -3.96
N TRP A 31 -9.90 -0.43 -4.27
CA TRP A 31 -9.51 -0.68 -5.66
C TRP A 31 -10.44 -1.68 -6.36
N THR A 32 -10.96 -2.66 -5.63
CA THR A 32 -11.99 -3.57 -6.16
C THR A 32 -13.26 -2.80 -6.52
N ALA A 33 -13.70 -1.86 -5.66
CA ALA A 33 -14.84 -1.01 -5.95
C ALA A 33 -14.58 -0.07 -7.15
N ALA A 34 -13.37 0.50 -7.26
CA ALA A 34 -12.97 1.33 -8.39
C ALA A 34 -12.97 0.56 -9.72
N ALA A 35 -12.43 -0.67 -9.73
CA ALA A 35 -12.44 -1.54 -10.90
C ALA A 35 -13.87 -1.93 -11.33
N ALA A 36 -14.83 -1.94 -10.41
CA ALA A 36 -16.24 -2.24 -10.70
C ALA A 36 -17.06 -1.00 -11.13
N LEU A 37 -16.45 0.18 -11.22
CA LEU A 37 -17.14 1.39 -11.67
C LEU A 37 -17.56 1.28 -13.13
N GLU A 38 -18.70 1.91 -13.43
CA GLU A 38 -19.17 2.24 -14.78
C GLU A 38 -19.04 3.76 -14.98
N PRO A 39 -17.86 4.25 -15.39
CA PRO A 39 -17.52 5.68 -15.33
C PRO A 39 -18.21 6.55 -16.39
N GLY A 40 -18.91 5.95 -17.36
CA GLY A 40 -19.51 6.69 -18.47
C GLY A 40 -18.45 7.47 -19.25
N SER A 41 -18.63 8.79 -19.34
CA SER A 41 -17.69 9.70 -20.01
C SER A 41 -16.91 10.60 -19.06
N ASP A 42 -16.95 10.37 -17.75
CA ASP A 42 -16.17 11.16 -16.79
C ASP A 42 -14.69 10.74 -16.86
N PRO A 43 -13.77 11.64 -17.26
CA PRO A 43 -12.36 11.29 -17.44
C PRO A 43 -11.65 10.90 -16.14
N ALA A 44 -12.04 11.49 -15.00
CA ALA A 44 -11.41 11.18 -13.72
C ALA A 44 -11.80 9.78 -13.25
N MET A 45 -13.06 9.40 -13.47
CA MET A 45 -13.56 8.07 -13.10
C MET A 45 -13.01 6.98 -14.02
N LEU A 46 -12.81 7.28 -15.31
CA LEU A 46 -12.10 6.39 -16.24
C LEU A 46 -10.67 6.13 -15.78
N ALA A 47 -9.91 7.20 -15.49
CA ALA A 47 -8.53 7.07 -15.01
C ALA A 47 -8.45 6.26 -13.69
N LEU A 48 -9.38 6.50 -12.76
CA LEU A 48 -9.43 5.77 -11.50
C LEU A 48 -9.67 4.26 -11.71
N LYS A 49 -10.56 3.90 -12.63
CA LYS A 49 -10.83 2.49 -12.99
C LYS A 49 -9.61 1.86 -13.64
N GLU A 50 -8.96 2.54 -14.59
CA GLU A 50 -7.75 2.06 -15.25
C GLU A 50 -6.61 1.83 -14.25
N GLU A 51 -6.43 2.75 -13.30
CA GLU A 51 -5.45 2.60 -12.23
C GLU A 51 -5.77 1.38 -11.34
N ALA A 52 -7.04 1.17 -11.02
CA ALA A 52 -7.48 0.00 -10.27
C ALA A 52 -7.17 -1.32 -10.98
N GLU A 53 -7.43 -1.38 -12.30
CA GLU A 53 -7.15 -2.56 -13.13
C GLU A 53 -5.65 -2.85 -13.24
N GLN A 54 -4.80 -1.82 -13.22
CA GLN A 54 -3.34 -1.97 -13.19
C GLN A 54 -2.82 -2.37 -11.80
N PHE A 55 -3.42 -1.86 -10.73
CA PHE A 55 -2.99 -2.09 -9.35
C PHE A 55 -3.37 -3.48 -8.84
N LEU A 56 -4.61 -3.94 -9.07
CA LEU A 56 -5.14 -5.17 -8.47
C LEU A 56 -4.27 -6.43 -8.70
N PRO A 57 -3.67 -6.68 -9.88
CA PRO A 57 -2.75 -7.79 -10.09
C PRO A 57 -1.51 -7.76 -9.20
N LEU A 58 -1.09 -6.57 -8.77
CA LEU A 58 0.09 -6.34 -7.94
C LEU A 58 -0.24 -6.26 -6.44
N ALA A 59 -1.52 -6.13 -6.08
CA ALA A 59 -1.93 -5.78 -4.71
C ALA A 59 -1.49 -6.81 -3.66
N HIS A 60 -1.40 -8.09 -4.03
CA HIS A 60 -0.92 -9.16 -3.13
C HIS A 60 0.61 -9.27 -3.05
N SER A 61 1.34 -8.60 -3.95
CA SER A 61 2.80 -8.49 -3.85
C SER A 61 3.26 -7.44 -2.84
N LEU A 62 2.33 -6.61 -2.36
CA LEU A 62 2.59 -5.56 -1.40
C LEU A 62 2.37 -6.09 0.03
N HIS A 63 3.28 -5.71 0.92
CA HIS A 63 3.16 -5.94 2.36
C HIS A 63 3.22 -4.59 3.08
N ARG A 64 2.12 -4.20 3.72
CA ARG A 64 2.00 -2.90 4.40
C ARG A 64 2.48 -3.00 5.86
N VAL A 65 3.50 -2.22 6.19
CA VAL A 65 4.03 -2.09 7.56
C VAL A 65 4.09 -0.63 7.97
N LEU A 66 3.89 -0.36 9.25
CA LEU A 66 4.23 0.91 9.88
C LEU A 66 5.55 0.72 10.62
N VAL A 67 6.54 1.55 10.31
CA VAL A 67 7.82 1.54 11.01
C VAL A 67 8.00 2.83 11.80
N VAL A 68 8.35 2.69 13.07
CA VAL A 68 8.77 3.79 13.94
C VAL A 68 10.21 3.52 14.35
N ALA A 69 11.07 4.52 14.26
CA ALA A 69 12.46 4.44 14.67
C ALA A 69 12.93 5.82 15.15
N ALA A 70 13.94 5.84 16.01
CA ALA A 70 14.56 7.06 16.50
C ALA A 70 15.90 7.29 15.80
N ALA A 71 16.17 8.54 15.43
CA ALA A 71 17.55 8.96 15.16
C ALA A 71 18.33 8.93 16.49
N PRO A 72 19.61 8.51 16.47
CA PRO A 72 20.43 8.42 17.67
C PRO A 72 20.64 9.78 18.36
#